data_AF-A0A7S0HGS2-F1
#
_entry.id   AF-A0A7S0HGS2-F1
#
_cell.length_a   1.000
_cell.length_b   1.000
_cell.length_c   1.000
_cell.angle_alpha   90.00
_cell.angle_beta   90.00
_cell.angle_gamma   90.00
#
_symmetry.space_group_name_H-M   'P 1'
#
loop_
_entity.id
_entity.type
_entity.pdbx_description
1 polymer ?
#
loop_
_entity_poly.entity_id
_entity_poly.type
_entity_poly.pdbx_seq_one_letter_code
_entity_poly.pdbx_strand_id
1 'polypeptide(L)'
;STEAMRALPVTVSSSAKVALEQARKLREQELASGEGGSGGIKPGTQCKNNGCSNVYEDEKSLQQKCRFHPGAPVFHEGYKYWSCCKKKKTTEFSEFLSFAGCTEGTCVFQDDPTKKKKALCRYDFFQQGGNVTLSIYAKKVDPDNCSFLLSPNRLTLSILFDMVNNFSLDVELFGRVDPEACKVAILAPKVEITLKKADGTSWSELGNLLSSEVEGDED
;
A
#
# COMPACT_ATOMS: atom_id res chain seq x y z
N SER A 1 -28.28 11.22 -14.03
CA SER A 1 -28.57 11.37 -12.59
C SER A 1 -27.55 10.59 -11.81
N THR A 2 -26.74 11.24 -10.98
CA THR A 2 -25.83 10.54 -10.05
C THR A 2 -26.68 9.90 -8.95
N GLU A 3 -26.76 8.57 -8.93
CA GLU A 3 -27.43 7.83 -7.86
C GLU A 3 -26.69 8.06 -6.54
N ALA A 4 -27.43 8.18 -5.43
CA ALA A 4 -26.86 8.46 -4.13
C ALA A 4 -25.94 7.31 -3.67
N MET A 5 -24.76 7.66 -3.15
CA MET A 5 -23.87 6.67 -2.53
C MET A 5 -24.38 6.29 -1.14
N ARG A 6 -24.30 5.00 -0.80
CA ARG A 6 -24.66 4.47 0.52
C ARG A 6 -23.47 3.83 1.21
N ALA A 7 -23.44 3.86 2.53
CA ALA A 7 -22.47 3.09 3.31
C ALA A 7 -22.79 1.59 3.23
N LEU A 8 -21.77 0.78 2.97
CA LEU A 8 -21.89 -0.68 3.00
C LEU A 8 -21.88 -1.21 4.44
N PRO A 9 -22.62 -2.29 4.74
CA PRO A 9 -22.53 -2.96 6.02
C PRO A 9 -21.14 -3.58 6.21
N VAL A 10 -20.50 -3.27 7.32
CA VAL A 10 -19.14 -3.73 7.66
C VAL A 10 -19.19 -4.78 8.76
N THR A 11 -18.50 -5.89 8.53
CA THR A 11 -18.23 -6.93 9.53
C THR A 11 -16.74 -7.00 9.80
N VAL A 12 -16.34 -7.21 11.05
CA VAL A 12 -14.93 -7.28 11.45
C VAL A 12 -14.69 -8.61 12.16
N SER A 13 -13.74 -9.41 11.65
CA SER A 13 -13.41 -10.71 12.25
C SER A 13 -12.78 -10.54 13.63
N SER A 14 -12.96 -11.53 14.51
CA SER A 14 -12.28 -11.56 15.82
C SER A 14 -10.76 -11.48 15.68
N SER A 15 -10.20 -12.19 14.69
CA SER A 15 -8.76 -12.16 14.39
C SER A 15 -8.25 -10.77 13.96
N ALA A 16 -9.04 -10.01 13.20
CA ALA A 16 -8.69 -8.65 12.82
C ALA A 16 -8.66 -7.70 14.03
N LYS A 17 -9.66 -7.80 14.91
CA LYS A 17 -9.74 -7.01 16.16
C LYS A 17 -8.53 -7.26 17.05
N VAL A 18 -8.18 -8.53 17.28
CA VAL A 18 -7.03 -8.91 18.09
C VAL A 18 -5.73 -8.38 17.50
N ALA A 19 -5.52 -8.53 16.19
CA ALA A 19 -4.30 -8.05 15.53
C ALA A 19 -4.13 -6.53 15.62
N LEU A 20 -5.24 -5.78 15.49
CA LEU A 20 -5.26 -4.33 15.63
C LEU A 20 -4.94 -3.90 17.07
N GLU A 21 -5.57 -4.51 18.07
CA GLU A 21 -5.37 -4.16 19.48
C GLU A 21 -3.93 -4.45 19.93
N GLN A 22 -3.36 -5.59 19.53
CA GLN A 22 -1.97 -5.93 19.79
C GLN A 22 -1.02 -4.89 19.18
N ALA A 23 -1.26 -4.47 17.94
CA ALA A 23 -0.44 -3.44 17.28
C ALA A 23 -0.51 -2.09 18.02
N ARG A 24 -1.70 -1.70 18.50
CA ARG A 24 -1.88 -0.48 19.31
C ARG A 24 -1.08 -0.55 20.62
N LYS A 25 -1.18 -1.67 21.36
CA LYS A 25 -0.44 -1.87 22.62
C LYS A 25 1.08 -1.86 22.42
N LEU A 26 1.60 -2.53 21.39
CA LEU A 26 3.03 -2.49 21.07
C LEU A 26 3.50 -1.05 20.83
N ARG A 27 2.74 -0.29 20.02
CA ARG A 27 3.07 1.10 19.72
C ARG A 27 3.05 1.98 20.97
N GLU A 28 2.05 1.84 21.83
CA GLU A 28 1.99 2.56 23.12
C GLU A 28 3.19 2.26 24.02
N GLN A 29 3.63 0.99 24.07
CA GLN A 29 4.82 0.59 24.82
C GLN A 29 6.10 1.17 24.24
N GLU A 30 6.24 1.22 22.91
CA GLU A 30 7.37 1.86 22.22
C GLU A 30 7.44 3.36 22.52
N LEU A 31 6.30 4.05 22.52
CA LEU A 31 6.18 5.47 22.86
C LEU A 31 6.46 5.75 24.35
N ALA A 32 5.99 4.88 25.26
CA ALA A 32 6.18 5.03 26.71
C ALA A 32 7.61 4.71 27.17
N SER A 33 8.34 3.86 26.43
CA SER A 33 9.71 3.44 26.78
C SER A 33 10.77 4.51 26.54
N GLY A 34 10.42 5.68 25.99
CA GLY A 34 11.24 6.88 26.09
C GLY A 34 12.68 6.75 25.61
N GLU A 35 12.96 6.06 24.49
CA GLU A 35 14.23 6.25 23.76
C GLU A 35 14.18 7.59 22.99
N GLY A 36 13.97 8.69 23.72
CA GLY A 36 13.98 10.07 23.26
C GLY A 36 15.39 10.68 23.31
N GLY A 37 16.38 9.97 22.78
CA GLY A 37 17.69 10.54 22.46
C GLY A 37 17.66 11.10 21.05
N SER A 38 18.21 12.31 20.86
CA SER A 38 18.28 13.03 19.58
C SER A 38 18.47 12.09 18.39
N GLY A 39 17.44 11.97 17.54
CA GLY A 39 17.51 11.30 16.24
C GLY A 39 16.97 9.87 16.15
N GLY A 40 16.67 9.13 17.23
CA GLY A 40 15.91 7.86 17.18
C GLY A 40 16.41 6.73 16.25
N ILE A 41 17.62 6.81 15.67
CA ILE A 41 18.20 5.81 14.78
C ILE A 41 19.20 4.95 15.56
N LYS A 42 19.02 3.61 15.52
CA LYS A 42 19.93 2.67 16.20
C LYS A 42 21.23 2.48 15.39
N PRO A 43 22.42 2.50 16.03
CA PRO A 43 23.66 2.09 15.37
C PRO A 43 23.51 0.71 14.71
N GLY A 44 24.02 0.57 13.48
CA GLY A 44 23.82 -0.59 12.61
C GLY A 44 22.61 -0.51 11.68
N THR A 45 21.76 0.54 11.77
CA THR A 45 20.65 0.74 10.83
C THR A 45 21.19 0.90 9.40
N GLN A 46 20.74 0.07 8.45
CA GLN A 46 21.15 0.17 7.05
C GLN A 46 20.50 1.37 6.35
N CYS A 47 21.24 1.97 5.42
CA CYS A 47 20.73 3.02 4.55
C CYS A 47 19.55 2.49 3.72
N LYS A 48 18.48 3.28 3.63
CA LYS A 48 17.25 2.95 2.92
C LYS A 48 17.30 3.28 1.42
N ASN A 49 18.34 3.96 0.95
CA ASN A 49 18.51 4.23 -0.48
C ASN A 49 18.86 2.94 -1.24
N ASN A 50 18.15 2.66 -2.33
CA ASN A 50 18.29 1.41 -3.09
C ASN A 50 19.73 1.17 -3.58
N GLY A 51 20.31 0.04 -3.20
CA GLY A 51 21.68 -0.35 -3.58
C GLY A 51 22.79 0.27 -2.72
N CYS A 52 22.44 1.00 -1.66
CA CYS A 52 23.42 1.49 -0.68
C CYS A 52 23.62 0.47 0.45
N SER A 53 24.87 0.15 0.77
CA SER A 53 25.22 -0.77 1.86
C SER A 53 25.79 -0.06 3.10
N ASN A 54 25.71 1.27 3.17
CA ASN A 54 26.21 2.01 4.32
C ASN A 54 25.31 1.77 5.55
N VAL A 55 25.91 1.78 6.72
CA VAL A 55 25.24 1.63 8.02
C VAL A 55 25.36 2.91 8.84
N TYR A 56 24.35 3.17 9.67
CA TYR A 56 24.36 4.27 10.62
C TYR A 56 25.29 3.90 11.77
N GLU A 57 26.33 4.70 12.00
CA GLU A 57 27.24 4.56 13.13
C GLU A 57 26.97 5.67 14.16
N ASP A 58 26.88 6.92 13.68
CA ASP A 58 26.66 8.12 14.48
C ASP A 58 25.99 9.24 13.64
N GLU A 59 25.82 10.44 14.23
CA GLU A 59 25.21 11.59 13.56
C GLU A 59 25.95 12.02 12.27
N LYS A 60 27.25 11.70 12.11
CA LYS A 60 27.99 12.00 10.87
C LYS A 60 27.54 11.11 9.73
N SER A 61 27.06 9.90 10.02
CA SER A 61 26.45 9.03 9.01
C SER A 61 25.30 9.74 8.29
N LEU A 62 24.55 10.62 8.97
CA LEU A 62 23.45 11.41 8.36
C LEU A 62 23.90 12.34 7.23
N GLN A 63 25.19 12.68 7.16
CA GLN A 63 25.75 13.54 6.11
C GLN A 63 26.56 12.75 5.07
N GLN A 64 26.70 11.44 5.27
CA GLN A 64 27.46 10.59 4.37
C GLN A 64 26.78 10.53 3.01
N LYS A 65 27.55 10.72 1.94
CA LYS A 65 27.06 10.55 0.57
C LYS A 65 27.09 9.08 0.17
N CYS A 66 26.11 8.64 -0.61
CA CYS A 66 26.08 7.32 -1.24
C CYS A 66 25.63 7.39 -2.70
N ARG A 67 25.94 6.33 -3.44
CA ARG A 67 25.36 6.06 -4.75
C ARG A 67 24.19 5.09 -4.62
N PHE A 68 23.07 5.42 -5.24
CA PHE A 68 21.85 4.63 -5.15
C PHE A 68 21.01 4.71 -6.44
N HIS A 69 19.97 3.89 -6.52
CA HIS A 69 18.98 3.92 -7.59
C HIS A 69 17.73 4.68 -7.15
N PRO A 70 17.38 5.84 -7.76
CA PRO A 70 16.14 6.54 -7.44
C PRO A 70 14.90 5.79 -7.95
N GLY A 71 15.07 4.89 -8.92
CA GLY A 71 14.02 4.07 -9.48
C GLY A 71 13.64 2.86 -8.62
N ALA A 72 12.46 2.30 -8.87
CA ALA A 72 11.97 1.08 -8.25
C ALA A 72 12.57 -0.18 -8.91
N PRO A 73 12.65 -1.32 -8.19
CA PRO A 73 12.99 -2.59 -8.79
C PRO A 73 11.88 -3.04 -9.76
N VAL A 74 12.25 -3.50 -10.95
CA VAL A 74 11.32 -3.99 -11.98
C VAL A 74 11.62 -5.45 -12.27
N PHE A 75 10.62 -6.31 -12.08
CA PHE A 75 10.67 -7.74 -12.41
C PHE A 75 9.63 -8.04 -13.47
N HIS A 76 10.07 -8.20 -14.72
CA HIS A 76 9.19 -8.41 -15.87
C HIS A 76 9.82 -9.42 -16.82
N GLU A 77 9.06 -10.44 -17.23
CA GLU A 77 9.50 -11.46 -18.19
C GLU A 77 10.83 -12.14 -17.81
N GLY A 78 11.05 -12.39 -16.52
CA GLY A 78 12.27 -13.01 -15.99
C GLY A 78 13.46 -12.05 -15.81
N TYR A 79 13.41 -10.86 -16.41
CA TYR A 79 14.41 -9.81 -16.25
C TYR A 79 14.21 -9.01 -14.96
N LYS A 80 15.33 -8.54 -14.40
CA LYS A 80 15.43 -7.74 -13.19
C LYS A 80 16.28 -6.51 -13.48
N TYR A 81 15.76 -5.33 -13.17
CA TYR A 81 16.44 -4.06 -13.39
C TYR A 81 15.84 -2.94 -12.54
N TRP A 82 16.54 -1.81 -12.44
CA TRP A 82 16.01 -0.60 -11.80
C TRP A 82 15.32 0.28 -12.84
N SER A 83 14.16 0.87 -12.54
CA SER A 83 13.43 1.71 -13.50
C SER A 83 14.25 2.92 -13.99
N CYS A 84 15.18 3.42 -13.19
CA CYS A 84 16.15 4.46 -13.54
C CYS A 84 17.34 3.96 -14.39
N CYS A 85 17.51 2.64 -14.53
CA CYS A 85 18.60 1.97 -15.24
C CYS A 85 18.10 0.91 -16.23
N LYS A 86 17.07 1.22 -17.04
CA LYS A 86 16.42 0.27 -17.96
C LYS A 86 17.38 -0.49 -18.91
N LYS A 87 18.57 0.07 -19.18
CA LYS A 87 19.60 -0.57 -20.03
C LYS A 87 20.39 -1.67 -19.32
N LYS A 88 20.47 -1.64 -17.98
CA LYS A 88 21.17 -2.65 -17.17
C LYS A 88 20.14 -3.64 -16.64
N LYS A 89 20.02 -4.79 -17.31
CA LYS A 89 19.10 -5.87 -16.95
C LYS A 89 19.86 -7.17 -16.76
N THR A 90 19.39 -8.01 -15.86
CA THR A 90 19.92 -9.37 -15.65
C THR A 90 18.76 -10.33 -15.35
N THR A 91 18.98 -11.62 -15.55
CA THR A 91 18.07 -12.67 -15.08
C THR A 91 18.42 -13.13 -13.66
N GLU A 92 19.63 -12.85 -13.18
CA GLU A 92 20.14 -13.30 -11.88
C GLU A 92 19.85 -12.30 -10.77
N PHE A 93 19.27 -12.76 -9.65
CA PHE A 93 18.88 -11.86 -8.55
C PHE A 93 20.08 -11.26 -7.82
N SER A 94 21.12 -12.06 -7.58
CA SER A 94 22.34 -11.60 -6.91
C SER A 94 23.09 -10.53 -7.71
N GLU A 95 23.08 -10.63 -9.04
CA GLU A 95 23.66 -9.63 -9.92
C GLU A 95 22.82 -8.34 -9.94
N PHE A 96 21.49 -8.46 -9.92
CA PHE A 96 20.60 -7.29 -9.83
C PHE A 96 20.87 -6.46 -8.56
N LEU A 97 21.06 -7.12 -7.41
CA LEU A 97 21.37 -6.45 -6.14
C LEU A 97 22.76 -5.80 -6.14
N SER A 98 23.71 -6.28 -6.95
CA SER A 98 25.07 -5.73 -7.03
C SER A 98 25.22 -4.57 -8.01
N PHE A 99 24.15 -4.21 -8.74
CA PHE A 99 24.17 -3.05 -9.63
C PHE A 99 24.46 -1.75 -8.86
N ALA A 100 25.62 -1.14 -9.15
CA ALA A 100 25.97 0.16 -8.59
C ALA A 100 24.90 1.22 -8.89
N GLY A 101 24.57 2.02 -7.87
CA GLY A 101 23.63 3.14 -8.00
C GLY A 101 23.98 4.11 -9.11
N CYS A 102 22.97 4.68 -9.77
CA CYS A 102 23.14 5.65 -10.86
C CYS A 102 23.06 7.12 -10.42
N THR A 103 22.70 7.38 -9.17
CA THR A 103 22.56 8.74 -8.62
C THR A 103 23.35 8.87 -7.31
N GLU A 104 23.91 10.04 -7.05
CA GLU A 104 24.56 10.39 -5.78
C GLU A 104 23.63 11.23 -4.91
N GLY A 105 23.64 10.99 -3.60
CA GLY A 105 22.90 11.78 -2.63
C GLY A 105 23.30 11.41 -1.21
N THR A 106 22.59 11.94 -0.22
CA THR A 106 22.88 11.68 1.19
C THR A 106 22.22 10.39 1.66
N CYS A 107 22.89 9.63 2.51
CA CYS A 107 22.36 8.43 3.14
C CYS A 107 21.08 8.74 3.95
N VAL A 108 20.11 7.84 3.86
CA VAL A 108 18.82 7.95 4.56
C VAL A 108 18.69 6.78 5.52
N PHE A 109 18.66 7.05 6.82
CA PHE A 109 18.54 6.01 7.86
C PHE A 109 17.20 6.01 8.59
N GLN A 110 16.44 7.10 8.45
CA GLN A 110 15.08 7.23 8.97
C GLN A 110 14.14 7.58 7.84
N ASP A 111 12.88 7.18 7.96
CA ASP A 111 11.86 7.68 7.04
C ASP A 111 11.58 9.14 7.36
N ASP A 112 11.54 9.98 6.33
CA ASP A 112 11.16 11.37 6.47
C ASP A 112 9.69 11.43 6.94
N PRO A 113 9.40 11.94 8.16
CA PRO A 113 8.04 11.97 8.68
C PRO A 113 7.11 12.88 7.88
N THR A 114 7.67 13.78 7.06
CA THR A 114 6.91 14.66 6.15
C THR A 114 6.58 13.97 4.83
N LYS A 115 7.37 12.97 4.41
CA LYS A 115 7.06 12.11 3.26
C LYS A 115 6.17 10.97 3.70
N LYS A 116 4.86 11.15 3.55
CA LYS A 116 3.90 10.03 3.61
C LYS A 116 4.33 8.99 2.58
N LYS A 117 4.91 7.87 3.03
CA LYS A 117 5.00 6.67 2.19
C LYS A 117 3.57 6.28 1.87
N LYS A 118 3.13 6.52 0.64
CA LYS A 118 1.93 5.87 0.13
C LYS A 118 2.26 4.38 0.09
N ALA A 119 1.82 3.63 1.10
CA ALA A 119 1.85 2.19 1.02
C ALA A 119 0.99 1.80 -0.18
N LEU A 120 1.62 1.30 -1.25
CA LEU A 120 0.94 0.69 -2.38
C LEU A 120 0.19 -0.53 -1.86
N CYS A 121 -1.06 -0.32 -1.43
CA CYS A 121 -1.92 -1.38 -0.97
C CYS A 121 -2.40 -2.13 -2.21
N ARG A 122 -1.84 -3.32 -2.43
CA ARG A 122 -2.28 -4.22 -3.51
C ARG A 122 -3.75 -4.58 -3.30
N TYR A 123 -4.48 -4.66 -4.41
CA TYR A 123 -5.79 -5.29 -4.46
C TYR A 123 -5.91 -6.22 -5.67
N ASP A 124 -6.82 -7.18 -5.60
CA ASP A 124 -7.26 -8.00 -6.73
C ASP A 124 -8.76 -8.24 -6.66
N PHE A 125 -9.36 -8.70 -7.75
CA PHE A 125 -10.76 -9.10 -7.75
C PHE A 125 -10.94 -10.44 -8.48
N PHE A 126 -11.99 -11.16 -8.10
CA PHE A 126 -12.46 -12.33 -8.83
C PHE A 126 -13.99 -12.34 -8.87
N GLN A 127 -14.57 -13.18 -9.72
CA GLN A 127 -16.02 -13.30 -9.86
C GLN A 127 -16.49 -14.74 -9.75
N GLN A 128 -17.56 -14.97 -9.02
CA GLN A 128 -18.18 -16.28 -8.84
C GLN A 128 -19.66 -16.15 -8.44
N GLY A 129 -20.55 -16.97 -8.99
CA GLY A 129 -21.94 -17.07 -8.51
C GLY A 129 -22.75 -15.78 -8.57
N GLY A 130 -22.51 -14.95 -9.61
CA GLY A 130 -23.16 -13.64 -9.76
C GLY A 130 -22.63 -12.54 -8.82
N ASN A 131 -21.49 -12.78 -8.16
CA ASN A 131 -20.80 -11.79 -7.34
C ASN A 131 -19.44 -11.43 -7.95
N VAL A 132 -18.99 -10.22 -7.67
CA VAL A 132 -17.58 -9.80 -7.78
C VAL A 132 -17.06 -9.64 -6.36
N THR A 133 -15.91 -10.22 -6.05
CA THR A 133 -15.25 -10.07 -4.76
C THR A 133 -13.95 -9.30 -4.96
N LEU A 134 -13.86 -8.10 -4.38
CA LEU A 134 -12.66 -7.27 -4.35
C LEU A 134 -11.90 -7.53 -3.05
N SER A 135 -10.67 -8.02 -3.14
CA SER A 135 -9.74 -8.25 -2.02
C SER A 135 -8.69 -7.14 -1.97
N ILE A 136 -8.65 -6.38 -0.87
CA ILE A 136 -7.67 -5.31 -0.63
C ILE A 136 -6.74 -5.75 0.51
N TYR A 137 -5.45 -5.93 0.24
CA TYR A 137 -4.50 -6.50 1.20
C TYR A 137 -3.97 -5.45 2.17
N ALA A 138 -4.81 -5.12 3.15
CA ALA A 138 -4.49 -4.24 4.26
C ALA A 138 -4.54 -5.03 5.58
N LYS A 139 -3.47 -4.96 6.37
CA LYS A 139 -3.38 -5.57 7.72
C LYS A 139 -3.61 -4.52 8.79
N LYS A 140 -4.14 -4.93 9.95
CA LYS A 140 -4.40 -4.03 11.10
C LYS A 140 -5.25 -2.82 10.68
N VAL A 141 -6.30 -3.10 9.93
CA VAL A 141 -7.27 -2.09 9.47
C VAL A 141 -7.99 -1.52 10.67
N ASP A 142 -8.12 -0.19 10.72
CA ASP A 142 -8.89 0.50 11.74
C ASP A 142 -10.33 0.74 11.24
N PRO A 143 -11.31 -0.06 11.70
CA PRO A 143 -12.67 -0.01 11.17
C PRO A 143 -13.35 1.35 11.41
N ASP A 144 -12.97 2.07 12.47
CA ASP A 144 -13.57 3.36 12.83
C ASP A 144 -13.09 4.49 11.91
N ASN A 145 -11.96 4.27 11.22
CA ASN A 145 -11.34 5.21 10.29
C ASN A 145 -11.38 4.72 8.84
N CYS A 146 -12.35 3.86 8.51
CA CYS A 146 -12.62 3.38 7.17
C CYS A 146 -13.96 3.89 6.63
N SER A 147 -14.06 4.08 5.32
CA SER A 147 -15.31 4.37 4.62
C SER A 147 -15.44 3.50 3.38
N PHE A 148 -16.66 3.01 3.16
CA PHE A 148 -17.02 2.17 2.00
C PHE A 148 -18.37 2.64 1.49
N LEU A 149 -18.35 3.43 0.42
CA LEU A 149 -19.51 4.06 -0.19
C LEU A 149 -19.78 3.43 -1.56
N LEU A 150 -21.02 3.03 -1.79
CA LEU A 150 -21.42 2.34 -3.00
C LEU A 150 -22.68 2.98 -3.61
N SER A 151 -22.67 3.16 -4.92
CA SER A 151 -23.86 3.32 -5.75
C SER A 151 -23.91 2.14 -6.74
N PRO A 152 -24.99 1.93 -7.50
CA PRO A 152 -25.07 0.83 -8.46
C PRO A 152 -23.91 0.76 -9.46
N ASN A 153 -23.25 1.89 -9.75
CA ASN A 153 -22.18 1.95 -10.76
C ASN A 153 -20.85 2.52 -10.23
N ARG A 154 -20.72 2.83 -8.93
CA ARG A 154 -19.48 3.44 -8.40
C ARG A 154 -19.21 3.00 -6.98
N LEU A 155 -17.98 2.61 -6.71
CA LEU A 155 -17.45 2.30 -5.39
C LEU A 155 -16.38 3.33 -5.03
N THR A 156 -16.55 3.97 -3.88
CA THR A 156 -15.54 4.87 -3.30
C THR A 156 -15.20 4.37 -1.89
N LEU A 157 -13.92 4.22 -1.58
CA LEU A 157 -13.46 3.76 -0.28
C LEU A 157 -12.19 4.48 0.19
N SER A 158 -12.02 4.50 1.51
CA SER A 158 -10.79 4.91 2.19
C SER A 158 -10.55 3.98 3.37
N ILE A 159 -9.35 3.43 3.48
CA ILE A 159 -8.96 2.43 4.49
C ILE A 159 -7.74 2.94 5.22
N LEU A 160 -7.88 3.20 6.53
CA LEU A 160 -6.73 3.39 7.43
C LEU A 160 -6.23 2.03 7.92
N PHE A 161 -4.95 1.73 7.72
CA PHE A 161 -4.35 0.47 8.12
C PHE A 161 -2.92 0.65 8.63
N ASP A 162 -2.47 -0.32 9.42
CA ASP A 162 -1.16 -0.27 10.10
C ASP A 162 -0.91 1.09 10.80
N MET A 163 -1.99 1.67 11.33
CA MET A 163 -2.05 2.89 12.16
C MET A 163 -1.76 4.21 11.46
N VAL A 164 -1.11 4.21 10.32
CA VAL A 164 -0.72 5.46 9.62
C VAL A 164 -0.93 5.41 8.12
N ASN A 165 -1.07 4.22 7.53
CA ASN A 165 -1.19 4.09 6.09
C ASN A 165 -2.64 4.26 5.67
N ASN A 166 -2.86 5.01 4.59
CA ASN A 166 -4.18 5.16 4.00
C ASN A 166 -4.15 4.61 2.57
N PHE A 167 -5.16 3.81 2.24
CA PHE A 167 -5.46 3.40 0.88
C PHE A 167 -6.83 3.95 0.49
N SER A 168 -6.92 4.60 -0.65
CA SER A 168 -8.16 5.11 -1.21
C SER A 168 -8.36 4.57 -2.62
N LEU A 169 -9.61 4.27 -2.97
CA LEU A 169 -9.98 3.79 -4.29
C LEU A 169 -11.33 4.41 -4.68
N ASP A 170 -11.40 4.96 -5.88
CA ASP A 170 -12.61 5.50 -6.46
C ASP A 170 -12.76 4.95 -7.88
N VAL A 171 -13.74 4.08 -8.08
CA VAL A 171 -13.90 3.29 -9.29
C VAL A 171 -15.34 3.34 -9.78
N GLU A 172 -15.51 3.70 -11.06
CA GLU A 172 -16.75 3.44 -11.79
C GLU A 172 -16.76 1.98 -12.20
N LEU A 173 -17.68 1.21 -11.64
CA LEU A 173 -17.75 -0.24 -11.78
C LEU A 173 -18.08 -0.64 -13.23
N PHE A 174 -17.49 -1.75 -13.69
CA PHE A 174 -17.72 -2.28 -15.04
C PHE A 174 -19.20 -2.59 -15.32
N GLY A 175 -19.92 -3.09 -14.31
CA GLY A 175 -21.34 -3.39 -14.41
C GLY A 175 -22.11 -2.90 -13.19
N ARG A 176 -23.44 -2.88 -13.32
CA ARG A 176 -24.30 -2.46 -12.21
C ARG A 176 -24.32 -3.52 -11.11
N VAL A 177 -24.40 -3.07 -9.87
CA VAL A 177 -24.53 -3.94 -8.68
C VAL A 177 -25.80 -3.61 -7.91
N ASP A 178 -26.28 -4.56 -7.11
CA ASP A 178 -27.33 -4.34 -6.12
C ASP A 178 -26.71 -3.89 -4.79
N PRO A 179 -26.77 -2.60 -4.43
CA PRO A 179 -26.09 -2.10 -3.25
C PRO A 179 -26.62 -2.67 -1.92
N GLU A 180 -27.83 -3.26 -1.89
CA GLU A 180 -28.41 -3.86 -0.68
C GLU A 180 -27.84 -5.24 -0.37
N ALA A 181 -27.48 -5.98 -1.41
CA ALA A 181 -26.86 -7.30 -1.29
C ALA A 181 -25.32 -7.24 -1.21
N CYS A 182 -24.73 -6.05 -1.21
CA CYS A 182 -23.30 -5.83 -1.09
C CYS A 182 -22.85 -5.74 0.37
N LYS A 183 -21.62 -6.16 0.68
CA LYS A 183 -21.09 -6.17 2.05
C LYS A 183 -19.57 -6.09 2.11
N VAL A 184 -19.07 -5.65 3.27
CA VAL A 184 -17.65 -5.55 3.58
C VAL A 184 -17.30 -6.49 4.73
N ALA A 185 -16.21 -7.24 4.57
CA ALA A 185 -15.61 -8.06 5.62
C ALA A 185 -14.15 -7.64 5.84
N ILE A 186 -13.86 -7.07 7.00
CA ILE A 186 -12.50 -6.79 7.45
C ILE A 186 -11.95 -8.04 8.13
N LEU A 187 -11.00 -8.70 7.45
CA LEU A 187 -10.28 -9.86 7.94
C LEU A 187 -8.87 -9.45 8.38
N ALA A 188 -8.17 -10.33 9.09
CA ALA A 188 -6.81 -10.02 9.57
C ALA A 188 -5.80 -9.68 8.43
N PRO A 189 -5.80 -10.40 7.27
CA PRO A 189 -4.84 -10.10 6.21
C PRO A 189 -5.34 -9.11 5.14
N LYS A 190 -6.66 -8.85 5.09
CA LYS A 190 -7.29 -8.12 3.98
C LYS A 190 -8.69 -7.62 4.31
N VAL A 191 -9.19 -6.69 3.51
CA VAL A 191 -10.59 -6.31 3.41
C VAL A 191 -11.19 -6.99 2.17
N GLU A 192 -12.33 -7.65 2.32
CA GLU A 192 -13.10 -8.21 1.21
C GLU A 192 -14.39 -7.42 1.02
N ILE A 193 -14.66 -6.99 -0.22
CA ILE A 193 -15.90 -6.35 -0.61
C ILE A 193 -16.61 -7.29 -1.58
N THR A 194 -17.75 -7.82 -1.16
CA THR A 194 -18.61 -8.63 -2.03
C THR A 194 -19.64 -7.71 -2.69
N LEU A 195 -19.56 -7.62 -4.02
CA LEU A 195 -20.47 -6.87 -4.87
C LEU A 195 -21.44 -7.84 -5.55
N LYS A 196 -22.73 -7.74 -5.26
CA LYS A 196 -23.76 -8.53 -5.94
C LYS A 196 -24.07 -7.89 -7.29
N LYS A 197 -23.80 -8.60 -8.39
CA LYS A 197 -24.14 -8.08 -9.72
C LYS A 197 -25.65 -7.93 -9.85
N ALA A 198 -26.10 -6.83 -10.46
CA ALA A 198 -27.50 -6.62 -10.79
C ALA A 198 -27.94 -7.49 -11.98
N ASP A 199 -26.99 -7.97 -12.79
CA ASP A 199 -27.22 -8.79 -13.98
C ASP A 199 -26.23 -9.97 -14.07
N GLY A 200 -26.33 -10.74 -15.15
CA GLY A 200 -25.45 -11.87 -15.44
C GLY A 200 -24.10 -11.48 -16.09
N THR A 201 -23.76 -10.20 -16.18
CA THR A 201 -22.62 -9.72 -16.95
C THR A 201 -21.30 -10.22 -16.35
N SER A 202 -20.42 -10.78 -17.18
CA SER A 202 -19.06 -11.16 -16.80
C SER A 202 -18.15 -9.93 -16.83
N TRP A 203 -17.34 -9.73 -15.79
CA TRP A 203 -16.46 -8.58 -15.68
C TRP A 203 -15.04 -8.97 -16.08
N SER A 204 -14.50 -8.35 -17.14
CA SER A 204 -13.10 -8.50 -17.55
C SER A 204 -12.14 -7.65 -16.71
N GLU A 205 -12.67 -6.60 -16.10
CA GLU A 205 -11.96 -5.65 -15.23
C GLU A 205 -12.90 -5.19 -14.11
N LEU A 206 -12.35 -4.55 -13.07
CA LEU A 206 -13.18 -4.02 -11.98
C LEU A 206 -14.02 -2.82 -12.45
N GLY A 207 -13.46 -2.00 -13.33
CA GLY A 207 -14.06 -0.77 -13.81
C GLY A 207 -13.03 0.32 -14.07
N ASN A 208 -13.49 1.53 -14.36
CA ASN A 208 -12.66 2.68 -14.66
C ASN A 208 -12.27 3.44 -13.37
N LEU A 209 -10.97 3.62 -13.13
CA LEU A 209 -10.48 4.38 -11.98
C LEU A 209 -10.73 5.87 -12.20
N LEU A 210 -11.57 6.47 -11.34
CA LEU A 210 -11.93 7.88 -11.40
C LEU A 210 -10.93 8.76 -10.64
N SER A 211 -10.27 8.19 -9.64
CA SER A 211 -9.01 8.71 -9.12
C SER A 211 -7.87 8.02 -9.88
N SER A 212 -7.42 8.61 -10.98
CA SER A 212 -6.10 8.31 -11.51
C SER A 212 -5.08 8.76 -10.46
N GLU A 213 -4.20 7.84 -10.07
CA GLU A 213 -2.84 8.27 -9.74
C GLU A 213 -2.36 8.95 -11.02
N VAL A 214 -2.34 10.28 -11.01
CA VAL A 214 -1.56 11.01 -11.99
C VAL A 214 -0.15 10.47 -11.80
N GLU A 215 0.32 9.68 -12.76
CA GLU A 215 1.74 9.56 -13.03
C GLU A 215 2.20 11.00 -13.28
N GLY A 216 2.62 11.66 -12.20
CA GLY A 216 3.37 12.89 -12.27
C GLY A 216 4.75 12.53 -12.77
N ASP A 217 4.85 12.24 -14.06
CA ASP A 217 6.03 12.62 -14.83
C ASP A 217 6.08 14.15 -14.76
N GLU A 218 6.76 14.67 -13.74
CA GLU A 218 7.26 16.05 -13.77
C GLU A 218 8.59 16.02 -14.54
N ASP A 219 8.62 16.83 -15.60
CA ASP A 219 9.72 17.09 -16.54
C ASP A 219 11.13 17.23 -15.92
#